data_AF-A0A2Z3UMJ7-F1
#
_entry.id   AF-A0A2Z3UMJ7-F1
#
_cell.length_a   1.000
_cell.length_b   1.000
_cell.length_c   1.000
_cell.angle_alpha   90.00
_cell.angle_beta   90.00
_cell.angle_gamma   90.00
#
_symmetry.space_group_name_H-M   'P 1'
#
loop_
_entity.id
_entity.type
_entity.pdbx_description
1 polymer ?
#
loop_
_entity_poly.entity_id
_entity_poly.type
_entity_poly.pdbx_seq_one_letter_code
_entity_poly.pdbx_strand_id
1 'polypeptide(L)'
;MAFNNIGRYWLANGASAWVTIWPGGDRGAQWIMANPLPFDTFPTPSGITQLESGRFQKRFLYANGGTEWSYNCLVENTANPGWNSTWFTLSGGGNA
;
A
#
# COMPACT_ATOMS: atom_id res chain seq x y z
N MET A 1 4.79 9.82 11.42
CA MET A 1 4.28 8.69 10.60
C MET A 1 2.77 8.87 10.48
N ALA A 2 2.21 8.80 9.26
CA ALA A 2 0.82 9.16 8.97
C ALA A 2 -0.14 7.96 8.99
N PHE A 3 0.34 6.78 8.62
CA PHE A 3 -0.36 5.51 8.82
C PHE A 3 0.64 4.34 8.80
N ASN A 4 0.29 3.23 9.43
CA ASN A 4 1.18 2.07 9.52
C ASN A 4 0.41 0.76 9.36
N ASN A 5 0.89 -0.11 8.47
CA ASN A 5 0.38 -1.45 8.20
C ASN A 5 -1.15 -1.49 8.01
N ILE A 6 -1.69 -0.56 7.22
CA ILE A 6 -3.12 -0.50 6.89
C ILE A 6 -3.43 -1.42 5.71
N GLY A 7 -4.58 -2.10 5.82
CA GLY A 7 -5.12 -2.98 4.80
C GLY A 7 -4.44 -4.34 4.76
N ARG A 8 -4.92 -5.20 3.86
CA ARG A 8 -4.33 -6.51 3.56
C ARG A 8 -4.62 -6.82 2.10
N TYR A 9 -3.67 -6.48 1.24
CA TYR A 9 -3.82 -6.54 -0.21
C TYR A 9 -2.98 -7.67 -0.78
N TRP A 10 -3.35 -8.12 -1.97
CA TRP A 10 -2.67 -9.19 -2.68
C TRP A 10 -2.38 -8.75 -4.12
N LEU A 11 -1.18 -9.05 -4.61
CA LEU A 11 -0.76 -8.77 -5.99
C LEU A 11 -0.02 -9.97 -6.59
N ALA A 12 -0.44 -10.39 -7.78
CA ALA A 12 0.31 -11.34 -8.60
C ALA A 12 1.60 -10.74 -9.16
N ASN A 13 2.50 -11.59 -9.65
CA ASN A 13 3.74 -11.19 -10.29
C ASN A 13 3.47 -10.37 -11.57
N GLY A 14 4.17 -9.24 -11.72
CA GLY A 14 3.99 -8.30 -12.83
C GLY A 14 2.66 -7.55 -12.81
N ALA A 15 1.82 -7.75 -11.78
CA ALA A 15 0.55 -7.07 -11.65
C ALA A 15 0.72 -5.75 -10.87
N SER A 16 -0.20 -4.83 -11.15
CA SER A 16 -0.34 -3.58 -10.43
C SER A 16 -1.78 -3.33 -10.00
N ALA A 17 -1.94 -2.59 -8.91
CA ALA A 17 -3.24 -2.20 -8.39
C ALA A 17 -3.20 -0.78 -7.83
N TRP A 18 -4.28 -0.04 -8.08
CA TRP A 18 -4.56 1.19 -7.34
C TRP A 18 -5.16 0.84 -5.99
N VAL A 19 -4.59 1.39 -4.93
CA VAL A 19 -5.06 1.20 -3.56
C VAL A 19 -5.51 2.53 -3.00
N THR A 20 -6.70 2.55 -2.41
CA THR A 20 -7.27 3.73 -1.70
C THR A 20 -7.27 3.48 -0.20
N ILE A 21 -6.74 4.44 0.56
CA ILE A 21 -6.62 4.38 2.01
C ILE A 21 -7.46 5.49 2.64
N TRP A 22 -8.27 5.11 3.64
CA TRP A 22 -9.09 6.01 4.45
C TRP A 22 -8.54 6.02 5.89
N PRO A 23 -7.61 6.94 6.24
CA PRO A 23 -6.79 6.81 7.44
C PRO A 23 -7.49 7.15 8.76
N GLY A 24 -8.74 7.62 8.76
CA GLY A 24 -9.50 7.94 10.00
C GLY A 24 -8.91 9.03 10.90
N GLY A 25 -7.80 9.68 10.51
CA GLY A 25 -7.04 10.65 11.31
C GLY A 25 -5.93 11.38 10.53
N ASP A 26 -5.10 12.18 11.23
CA ASP A 26 -4.21 13.23 10.69
C ASP A 26 -2.85 12.74 10.11
N ARG A 27 -2.10 13.40 9.19
CA ARG A 27 -2.26 14.33 8.01
C ARG A 27 -0.85 14.44 7.40
N GLY A 28 -0.71 14.26 6.10
CA GLY A 28 0.52 14.67 5.39
C GLY A 28 1.51 13.55 5.10
N ALA A 29 1.02 12.33 4.85
CA ALA A 29 1.84 11.34 4.15
C ALA A 29 2.39 11.97 2.84
N GLN A 30 3.71 12.12 2.77
CA GLN A 30 4.45 12.54 1.59
C GLN A 30 4.90 11.32 0.77
N TRP A 31 5.02 10.17 1.44
CA TRP A 31 5.32 8.89 0.83
C TRP A 31 4.36 7.82 1.34
N ILE A 32 4.17 6.79 0.50
CA ILE A 32 3.42 5.57 0.82
C ILE A 32 4.30 4.41 0.38
N MET A 33 4.47 3.41 1.22
CA MET A 33 5.29 2.22 0.96
C MET A 33 4.50 0.94 1.23
N ALA A 34 4.63 -0.03 0.32
CA ALA A 34 4.10 -1.36 0.50
C ALA A 34 5.07 -2.22 1.30
N ASN A 35 4.58 -2.78 2.41
CA ASN A 35 5.31 -3.69 3.27
C ASN A 35 4.83 -5.12 3.01
N PRO A 36 5.70 -6.04 2.58
CA PRO A 36 5.31 -7.43 2.40
C PRO A 36 4.91 -8.04 3.74
N LEU A 37 3.85 -8.84 3.74
CA LEU A 37 3.44 -9.63 4.90
C LEU A 37 4.17 -10.98 4.90
N PRO A 38 4.58 -11.49 6.08
CA PRO A 38 5.05 -12.87 6.18
C PRO A 38 3.95 -13.84 5.76
N PHE A 39 4.36 -14.97 5.17
CA PHE A 39 3.43 -16.03 4.78
C PHE A 39 2.98 -16.81 6.02
N ASP A 40 1.67 -16.88 6.24
CA ASP A 40 1.07 -17.72 7.29
C ASP A 40 0.70 -19.13 6.77
N THR A 41 1.07 -19.49 5.53
CA THR A 41 0.63 -20.73 4.88
C THR A 41 1.80 -21.61 4.44
N PHE A 42 1.76 -22.90 4.80
CA PHE A 42 2.70 -23.93 4.35
C PHE A 42 2.18 -24.62 3.06
N PRO A 43 3.05 -24.96 2.07
CA PRO A 43 4.49 -24.73 2.04
C PRO A 43 4.82 -23.25 1.92
N THR A 44 5.78 -22.78 2.72
CA THR A 44 6.23 -21.39 2.70
C THR A 44 6.85 -21.08 1.35
N PRO A 45 6.29 -20.14 0.57
CA PRO A 45 6.91 -19.73 -0.68
C PRO A 45 8.34 -19.24 -0.47
N SER A 46 9.28 -19.74 -1.28
CA SER A 46 10.67 -19.28 -1.30
C SER A 46 10.89 -18.36 -2.49
N GLY A 47 11.48 -17.19 -2.26
CA GLY A 47 11.79 -16.26 -3.34
C GLY A 47 12.13 -14.87 -2.83
N ILE A 48 12.27 -13.94 -3.77
CA ILE A 48 12.40 -12.51 -3.50
C ILE A 48 11.15 -11.86 -4.08
N THR A 49 10.56 -10.88 -3.41
CA THR A 49 9.50 -10.05 -4.00
C THR A 49 9.89 -8.59 -3.88
N GLN A 50 9.69 -7.84 -4.95
CA GLN A 50 9.95 -6.41 -5.04
C GLN A 50 8.63 -5.70 -5.29
N LEU A 51 8.19 -4.92 -4.31
CA LEU A 51 7.02 -4.07 -4.42
C LEU A 51 7.48 -2.64 -4.63
N GLU A 52 6.95 -2.00 -5.66
CA GLU A 52 7.11 -0.58 -5.93
C GLU A 52 5.80 0.13 -5.63
N SER A 53 5.87 1.26 -4.94
CA SER A 53 4.72 2.11 -4.66
C SER A 53 5.00 3.49 -5.23
N GLY A 54 4.09 3.97 -6.06
CA GLY A 54 4.26 5.23 -6.78
C GLY A 54 2.94 5.96 -7.02
N ARG A 55 3.02 7.06 -7.78
CA ARG A 55 1.88 7.90 -8.17
C ARG A 55 1.01 8.31 -6.97
N PHE A 56 1.65 8.81 -5.91
CA PHE A 56 0.97 9.20 -4.69
C PHE A 56 0.01 10.36 -4.94
N GLN A 57 -1.24 10.17 -4.57
CA GLN A 57 -2.31 11.13 -4.73
C GLN A 57 -3.05 11.30 -3.42
N LYS A 58 -3.49 12.53 -3.15
CA LYS A 58 -4.42 12.84 -2.09
C LYS A 58 -5.70 13.36 -2.72
N ARG A 59 -6.83 12.72 -2.40
CA ARG A 59 -8.15 13.11 -2.87
C ARG A 59 -8.91 13.74 -1.70
N PHE A 60 -9.63 14.82 -1.97
CA PHE A 60 -10.49 15.50 -1.01
C PHE A 60 -11.93 15.50 -1.53
N LEU A 61 -12.87 15.25 -0.63
CA LEU A 61 -14.30 15.43 -0.86
C LEU A 61 -14.78 16.51 0.12
N TYR A 62 -15.26 17.63 -0.42
CA TYR A 62 -15.87 18.69 0.37
C TYR A 62 -17.37 18.44 0.45
N ALA A 63 -17.79 17.74 1.50
CA ALA A 63 -19.20 17.51 1.78
C ALA A 63 -19.78 18.74 2.51
N ASN A 64 -21.09 18.94 2.40
CA ASN A 64 -21.73 20.04 3.13
C ASN A 64 -21.68 19.73 4.63
N GLY A 65 -20.84 20.46 5.38
CA GLY A 65 -20.58 20.22 6.81
C GLY A 65 -19.27 19.49 7.15
N GLY A 66 -18.37 19.22 6.19
CA GLY A 66 -17.07 18.62 6.49
C GLY A 66 -16.17 18.39 5.28
N THR A 67 -14.94 17.92 5.55
CA THR A 67 -13.99 17.52 4.50
C THR A 67 -13.55 16.08 4.77
N GLU A 68 -13.82 15.19 3.83
CA GLU A 68 -13.29 13.84 3.82
C GLU A 68 -12.07 13.79 2.88
N TRP A 69 -11.11 12.90 3.16
CA TRP A 69 -9.98 12.68 2.27
C TRP A 69 -9.55 11.23 2.23
N SER A 70 -8.90 10.86 1.12
CA SER A 70 -8.25 9.57 0.94
C SER A 70 -6.87 9.72 0.31
N TYR A 71 -6.01 8.74 0.59
CA TYR A 71 -4.74 8.57 -0.09
C TYR A 71 -4.88 7.49 -1.15
N ASN A 72 -4.27 7.72 -2.32
CA ASN A 72 -4.27 6.75 -3.39
C ASN A 72 -2.83 6.55 -3.86
N CYS A 73 -2.44 5.30 -4.10
CA CYS A 73 -1.15 4.98 -4.70
C CYS A 73 -1.31 3.81 -5.66
N LEU A 74 -0.47 3.80 -6.69
CA LEU A 74 -0.24 2.62 -7.49
C LEU A 74 0.78 1.74 -6.77
N VAL A 75 0.47 0.46 -6.63
CA VAL A 75 1.41 -0.55 -6.13
C VAL A 75 1.63 -1.57 -7.23
N GLU A 76 2.88 -1.90 -7.50
CA GLU A 76 3.31 -2.83 -8.55
C GLU A 76 4.24 -3.88 -7.96
N ASN A 77 4.05 -5.14 -8.34
CA ASN A 77 5.00 -6.21 -8.03
C ASN A 77 6.00 -6.32 -9.19
N THR A 78 7.14 -5.65 -9.06
CA THR A 78 8.10 -5.42 -10.16
C THR A 78 9.11 -6.54 -10.33
N ALA A 79 9.30 -7.41 -9.33
CA ALA A 79 10.09 -8.62 -9.46
C ALA A 79 9.67 -9.67 -8.43
N ASN A 80 9.44 -10.91 -8.86
CA ASN A 80 9.25 -12.02 -7.92
C ASN A 80 9.87 -13.36 -8.40
N PRO A 81 11.20 -13.54 -8.34
CA PRO A 81 11.80 -14.84 -8.65
C PRO A 81 11.47 -15.86 -7.56
N GLY A 82 10.74 -16.91 -7.93
CA GLY A 82 10.42 -18.06 -7.06
C GLY A 82 8.98 -18.12 -6.56
N TRP A 83 8.20 -17.04 -6.67
CA TRP A 83 6.80 -17.04 -6.26
C TRP A 83 5.92 -16.12 -7.10
N ASN A 84 4.65 -16.49 -7.28
CA ASN A 84 3.77 -15.83 -8.24
C ASN A 84 2.91 -14.71 -7.64
N SER A 85 2.91 -14.48 -6.32
CA SER A 85 2.05 -13.43 -5.73
C SER A 85 2.40 -13.02 -4.29
N THR A 86 2.16 -11.78 -3.86
CA THR A 86 2.57 -11.32 -2.53
C THR A 86 1.43 -10.62 -1.82
N TRP A 87 1.23 -10.96 -0.52
CA TRP A 87 0.38 -10.19 0.37
C TRP A 87 1.17 -9.02 0.95
N PHE A 88 0.53 -7.86 1.09
CA PHE A 88 1.18 -6.66 1.64
C PHE A 88 0.21 -5.76 2.39
N THR A 89 0.77 -4.93 3.25
CA THR A 89 0.10 -3.79 3.89
C THR A 89 0.72 -2.48 3.43
N LEU A 90 0.05 -1.35 3.68
CA LEU A 90 0.58 -0.03 3.35
C LEU A 90 0.95 0.75 4.62
N SER A 91 2.13 1.37 4.59
CA SER A 91 2.55 2.38 5.56
C SER A 91 2.84 3.70 4.86
N GLY A 92 2.66 4.81 5.55
CA GLY A 92 2.85 6.13 5.00
C GLY A 92 3.38 7.10 6.04
N GLY A 93 4.22 8.02 5.60
CA GLY A 93 4.87 9.00 6.45
C GLY A 93 5.27 10.24 5.68
N GLY A 94 5.88 11.18 6.39
CA GLY A 94 6.37 12.43 5.85
C GLY A 94 7.44 12.98 6.77
N ASN A 95 8.24 13.91 6.27
CA ASN A 95 9.20 14.63 7.11
C ASN A 95 8.44 15.44 8.16
N ALA A 96 8.86 15.29 9.41
CA ALA A 96 8.47 16.16 10.51
C ALA A 96 9.17 17.51 10.36
#